data_AF-A0A286KCA2-F1
#
_entry.id   AF-A0A286KCA2-F1
#
_cell.length_a   1.000
_cell.length_b   1.000
_cell.length_c   1.000
_cell.angle_alpha   90.00
_cell.angle_beta   90.00
_cell.angle_gamma   90.00
#
_symmetry.space_group_name_H-M   'P 1'
#
loop_
_entity.id
_entity.type
_entity.pdbx_description
1 polymer ?
#
loop_
_entity_poly.entity_id
_entity_poly.type
_entity_poly.pdbx_seq_one_letter_code
_entity_poly.pdbx_strand_id
1 'polypeptide(L)'
;MADPYIKVYCSEETKKLFDDFYEKNKGSLGTKANMFRVMVSNLPLLASQSNIKLNDPESNELKEGMSELQLMIANEVMEKLNKIDKMVEAMFINGEINDTEAKIIESKESINQENNSEYKEGMFFTSNRLGR
;
A
#
# COMPACT_ATOMS: atom_id res chain seq x y z
N MET A 1 57.91 -24.32 10.20
CA MET A 1 57.38 -25.40 9.33
C MET A 1 55.90 -25.13 9.14
N ALA A 2 55.45 -24.92 7.90
CA ALA A 2 54.03 -24.75 7.60
C ALA A 2 53.35 -26.12 7.72
N ASP A 3 52.31 -26.20 8.54
CA ASP A 3 51.51 -27.41 8.73
C ASP A 3 50.87 -27.77 7.37
N PRO A 4 51.20 -28.92 6.73
CA PRO A 4 50.77 -29.23 5.37
C PRO A 4 49.28 -29.58 5.26
N TYR A 5 48.54 -29.53 6.37
CA TYR A 5 47.14 -29.91 6.46
C TYR A 5 46.24 -28.72 6.79
N ILE A 6 45.19 -28.54 5.99
CA ILE A 6 44.12 -27.57 6.27
C ILE A 6 43.40 -28.02 7.55
N LYS A 7 43.45 -27.20 8.60
CA LYS A 7 42.62 -27.39 9.80
C LYS A 7 41.20 -26.96 9.48
N VAL A 8 40.33 -27.96 9.30
CA VAL A 8 38.90 -27.73 9.11
C VAL A 8 38.25 -27.70 10.49
N TYR A 9 37.58 -26.59 10.81
CA TYR A 9 36.77 -26.46 12.01
C TYR A 9 35.31 -26.76 11.66
N CYS A 10 34.63 -27.52 12.52
CA CYS A 10 33.18 -27.78 12.44
C CYS A 10 32.57 -27.71 13.84
N SER A 11 31.27 -27.44 13.92
CA SER A 11 30.54 -27.48 15.19
C SER A 11 30.43 -28.92 15.72
N GLU A 12 30.21 -29.07 17.02
CA GLU A 12 30.02 -30.39 17.64
C GLU A 12 28.83 -31.14 17.03
N GLU A 13 27.75 -30.41 16.71
CA GLU A 13 26.56 -30.99 16.06
C GLU A 13 26.88 -31.55 14.67
N THR A 14 27.60 -30.79 13.84
CA THR A 14 27.99 -31.25 12.50
C THR A 14 28.94 -32.44 12.59
N LYS A 15 29.87 -32.42 13.55
CA LYS A 15 30.77 -33.55 13.80
C LYS A 15 30.00 -34.82 14.18
N LYS A 16 29.02 -34.68 15.08
CA LYS A 16 28.18 -35.79 15.52
C LYS A 16 27.38 -36.38 14.35
N LEU A 17 26.74 -35.53 13.54
CA LEU A 17 25.99 -35.96 12.37
C LEU A 17 26.88 -36.70 11.36
N PHE A 18 28.08 -36.19 11.10
CA PHE A 18 29.05 -36.83 10.23
C PHE A 18 29.47 -38.20 10.77
N ASP A 19 29.78 -38.29 12.06
CA ASP A 19 30.20 -39.54 12.69
C ASP A 19 29.07 -40.58 12.71
N ASP A 20 27.83 -40.17 13.03
CA ASP A 20 26.66 -41.05 13.01
C ASP A 20 26.36 -41.60 11.61
N PHE A 21 26.51 -40.76 10.58
CA PHE A 21 26.35 -41.20 9.19
C PHE A 21 27.47 -42.16 8.77
N TYR A 22 28.72 -41.90 9.18
CA TYR A 22 29.83 -42.80 8.91
C TYR A 22 29.61 -44.17 9.54
N GLU A 23 29.25 -44.24 10.82
CA GLU A 23 29.10 -45.52 11.51
C GLU A 23 28.05 -46.44 10.86
N LYS A 24 26.97 -45.86 10.33
CA LYS A 24 25.93 -46.59 9.60
C LYS A 24 26.41 -47.13 8.25
N ASN A 25 27.37 -46.44 7.62
CA ASN A 25 27.77 -46.70 6.23
C ASN A 25 29.23 -47.18 6.09
N LYS A 26 29.93 -47.42 7.21
CA LYS A 26 31.36 -47.74 7.25
C LYS A 26 31.73 -48.98 6.43
N GLY A 27 30.83 -49.95 6.31
CA GLY A 27 31.03 -51.15 5.50
C GLY A 27 31.18 -50.85 4.00
N SER A 28 30.57 -49.77 3.51
CA SER A 28 30.66 -49.35 2.10
C SER A 28 31.71 -48.26 1.87
N LEU A 29 31.88 -47.36 2.85
CA LEU A 29 32.74 -46.18 2.71
C LEU A 29 34.19 -46.45 3.12
N GLY A 30 34.42 -47.46 3.96
CA GLY A 30 35.72 -47.90 4.45
C GLY A 30 36.35 -46.95 5.49
N THR A 31 36.52 -45.67 5.16
CA THR A 31 37.12 -44.67 6.05
C THR A 31 36.36 -43.34 6.03
N LYS A 32 36.42 -42.58 7.14
CA LYS A 32 35.86 -41.22 7.23
C LYS A 32 36.43 -40.29 6.14
N ALA A 33 37.70 -40.45 5.80
CA ALA A 33 38.35 -39.68 4.74
C ALA A 33 37.75 -39.99 3.36
N ASN A 34 37.46 -41.25 3.05
CA ASN A 34 36.76 -41.61 1.81
C ASN A 34 35.33 -41.06 1.79
N MET A 35 34.60 -41.16 2.90
CA MET A 35 33.27 -40.55 3.00
C MET A 35 33.31 -39.05 2.72
N PHE A 36 34.25 -38.33 3.34
CA PHE A 36 34.43 -36.90 3.10
C PHE A 36 34.73 -36.61 1.62
N ARG A 37 35.65 -37.37 1.00
CA ARG A 37 35.97 -37.23 -0.43
C ARG A 37 34.76 -37.46 -1.32
N VAL A 38 33.96 -38.49 -1.05
CA VAL A 38 32.73 -38.78 -1.80
C VAL A 38 31.71 -37.64 -1.66
N MET A 39 31.46 -37.17 -0.44
CA MET A 39 30.54 -36.06 -0.19
C MET A 39 31.00 -34.78 -0.90
N VAL A 40 32.28 -34.42 -0.78
CA VAL A 40 32.86 -33.23 -1.43
C VAL A 40 32.83 -33.34 -2.95
N SER A 41 33.14 -34.51 -3.51
CA SER A 41 33.11 -34.73 -4.96
C SER A 41 31.70 -34.65 -5.53
N ASN A 42 30.69 -34.97 -4.72
CA ASN A 42 29.28 -34.89 -5.08
C ASN A 42 28.62 -33.55 -4.72
N LEU A 43 29.34 -32.61 -4.07
CA LEU A 43 28.80 -31.28 -3.74
C LEU A 43 28.21 -30.54 -4.93
N PRO A 44 28.80 -30.53 -6.14
CA PRO A 44 28.19 -29.87 -7.29
C PRO A 44 26.82 -30.47 -7.65
N LEU A 45 26.67 -31.79 -7.51
CA LEU A 45 25.43 -32.50 -7.79
C LEU A 45 24.38 -32.22 -6.71
N LEU A 46 24.78 -32.26 -5.44
CA LEU A 46 23.92 -31.90 -4.30
C LEU A 46 23.50 -30.42 -4.34
N ALA A 47 24.41 -29.52 -4.69
CA ALA A 47 24.14 -28.10 -4.86
C ALA A 47 23.24 -27.81 -6.07
N SER A 48 23.35 -28.60 -7.13
CA SER A 48 22.44 -28.51 -8.28
C SER A 48 21.01 -28.97 -7.93
N GLN A 49 20.88 -29.96 -7.03
CA GLN A 49 19.59 -30.41 -6.51
C GLN A 49 18.98 -29.42 -5.51
N SER A 50 19.78 -28.67 -4.75
CA SER A 50 19.28 -27.60 -3.88
C SER A 50 18.84 -26.33 -4.63
N ASN A 51 19.17 -26.20 -5.93
CA ASN A 51 18.70 -25.12 -6.80
C ASN A 51 17.38 -25.45 -7.51
N ILE A 52 16.82 -26.64 -7.30
CA ILE A 52 15.38 -26.83 -7.55
C ILE A 52 14.72 -25.91 -6.53
N LYS A 53 14.17 -24.77 -6.99
CA LYS A 53 13.31 -23.90 -6.19
C LYS A 53 12.40 -24.83 -5.39
N LEU A 54 12.68 -24.99 -4.09
CA LEU A 54 11.84 -25.76 -3.21
C LEU A 54 10.50 -25.06 -3.31
N ASN A 55 9.57 -25.71 -3.99
CA ASN A 55 8.23 -25.21 -4.21
C ASN A 55 7.53 -25.42 -2.87
N ASP A 56 7.87 -24.55 -1.93
CA ASP A 56 7.37 -24.60 -0.58
C ASP A 56 5.88 -24.24 -0.64
N PRO A 57 4.97 -25.19 -0.38
CA PRO A 57 3.53 -24.92 -0.47
C PRO A 57 3.13 -23.75 0.42
N GLU A 58 3.78 -23.59 1.58
CA GLU A 58 3.55 -22.47 2.49
C GLU A 58 3.93 -21.12 1.85
N SER A 59 5.00 -21.07 1.03
CA SER A 59 5.38 -19.86 0.28
C SER A 59 4.39 -19.50 -0.83
N ASN A 60 3.70 -20.48 -1.41
CA ASN A 60 2.70 -20.22 -2.45
C ASN A 60 1.38 -19.76 -1.83
N GLU A 61 0.93 -20.39 -0.74
CA GLU A 61 -0.23 -19.94 0.04
C GLU A 61 -0.03 -18.51 0.57
N LEU A 62 1.16 -18.18 1.06
CA LEU A 62 1.51 -16.81 1.47
C LEU A 62 1.43 -15.80 0.32
N LYS A 63 1.84 -16.17 -0.90
CA LYS A 63 1.74 -15.28 -2.07
C LYS A 63 0.30 -15.06 -2.52
N GLU A 64 -0.51 -16.12 -2.49
CA GLU A 64 -1.93 -16.03 -2.80
C GLU A 64 -2.66 -15.15 -1.77
N GLY A 65 -2.43 -15.36 -0.47
CA GLY A 65 -2.99 -14.53 0.59
C GLY A 65 -2.55 -13.05 0.51
N MET A 66 -1.28 -12.79 0.15
CA MET A 66 -0.81 -11.42 -0.10
C MET A 66 -1.50 -10.77 -1.29
N SER A 67 -1.80 -11.54 -2.34
CA SER A 67 -2.50 -11.04 -3.53
C SER A 67 -3.96 -10.71 -3.22
N GLU A 68 -4.64 -11.55 -2.43
CA GLU A 68 -6.01 -11.29 -1.98
C GLU A 68 -6.10 -10.05 -1.09
N LEU A 69 -5.19 -9.89 -0.12
CA LEU A 69 -5.13 -8.70 0.73
C LEU A 69 -4.88 -7.42 -0.09
N GLN A 70 -4.01 -7.47 -1.09
CA GLN A 70 -3.77 -6.34 -1.99
C GLN A 70 -5.05 -5.93 -2.75
N LEU A 71 -5.82 -6.92 -3.24
CA LEU A 71 -7.10 -6.68 -3.90
C LEU A 71 -8.13 -6.08 -2.94
N MET A 72 -8.24 -6.59 -1.71
CA MET A 72 -9.15 -6.05 -0.70
C MET A 72 -8.82 -4.59 -0.37
N ILE A 73 -7.53 -4.29 -0.14
CA ILE A 73 -7.07 -2.93 0.14
C ILE A 73 -7.35 -2.01 -1.06
N ALA A 74 -7.05 -2.46 -2.28
CA ALA A 74 -7.31 -1.67 -3.48
C ALA A 74 -8.80 -1.33 -3.64
N ASN A 75 -9.67 -2.31 -3.43
CA ASN A 75 -11.12 -2.11 -3.50
C ASN A 75 -11.61 -1.12 -2.43
N GLU A 76 -11.15 -1.27 -1.18
CA GLU A 76 -11.57 -0.38 -0.09
C GLU A 76 -11.07 1.06 -0.31
N VAL A 77 -9.85 1.23 -0.79
CA VAL A 77 -9.28 2.54 -1.14
C VAL A 77 -10.07 3.18 -2.28
N MET A 78 -10.40 2.43 -3.34
CA MET A 78 -11.20 2.93 -4.46
C MET A 78 -12.60 3.36 -4.01
N GLU A 79 -13.27 2.61 -3.13
CA GLU A 79 -14.56 3.01 -2.59
C GLU A 79 -14.49 4.29 -1.76
N LYS A 80 -13.45 4.42 -0.93
CA LYS A 80 -13.23 5.63 -0.11
C LYS A 80 -12.95 6.85 -0.99
N LEU A 81 -12.12 6.71 -2.02
CA LEU A 81 -11.86 7.79 -2.98
C LEU A 81 -13.14 8.21 -3.71
N ASN A 82 -13.94 7.26 -4.20
CA ASN A 82 -15.22 7.57 -4.84
C ASN A 82 -16.20 8.32 -3.91
N LYS A 83 -16.19 8.02 -2.60
CA LYS A 83 -17.01 8.75 -1.62
C LYS A 83 -16.51 10.18 -1.43
N ILE A 84 -15.20 10.38 -1.38
CA ILE A 84 -14.57 11.69 -1.27
C ILE A 84 -14.90 12.53 -2.50
N ASP A 85 -14.76 11.98 -3.71
CA ASP A 85 -15.06 12.69 -4.96
C ASP A 85 -16.51 13.22 -4.96
N LYS A 86 -17.47 12.36 -4.60
CA LYS A 86 -18.89 12.77 -4.47
C LYS A 86 -19.11 13.85 -3.40
N MET A 87 -18.40 13.79 -2.28
CA MET A 87 -18.49 14.82 -1.24
C MET A 87 -17.94 16.16 -1.72
N VAL A 88 -16.81 16.14 -2.45
CA VAL A 88 -16.20 17.35 -3.02
C VAL A 88 -17.13 17.96 -4.06
N GLU A 89 -17.71 17.16 -4.95
CA GLU A 89 -18.72 17.62 -5.93
C GLU A 89 -19.91 18.30 -5.23
N ALA A 90 -20.46 17.68 -4.18
CA ALA A 90 -21.57 18.25 -3.43
C ALA A 90 -21.20 19.56 -2.71
N MET A 91 -19.98 19.64 -2.15
CA MET A 91 -19.49 20.87 -1.52
C MET A 91 -19.34 22.02 -2.54
N PHE A 92 -18.86 21.72 -3.74
CA PHE A 92 -18.72 22.71 -4.80
C PHE A 92 -20.08 23.27 -5.23
N ILE A 93 -21.06 22.38 -5.48
CA ILE A 93 -22.43 22.78 -5.84
C ILE A 93 -23.07 23.63 -4.74
N ASN A 94 -22.93 23.24 -3.47
CA ASN A 94 -23.46 24.02 -2.36
C ASN A 94 -22.80 25.41 -2.23
N GLY A 95 -21.51 25.52 -2.54
CA GLY A 95 -20.80 26.80 -2.60
C GLY A 95 -21.40 27.73 -3.67
N GLU A 96 -21.61 27.22 -4.89
CA GLU A 96 -22.22 27.99 -5.98
C GLU A 96 -23.64 28.47 -5.63
N ILE A 97 -24.45 27.61 -4.99
CA ILE A 97 -25.81 27.98 -4.55
C ILE A 97 -25.75 29.13 -3.55
N ASN A 98 -24.90 29.04 -2.53
CA ASN A 98 -24.76 30.10 -1.50
C ASN A 98 -24.34 31.44 -2.11
N ASP A 99 -23.38 31.43 -3.03
CA ASP A 99 -22.94 32.64 -3.74
C ASP A 99 -24.07 33.25 -4.59
N THR A 100 -24.92 32.40 -5.17
CA THR A 100 -26.06 32.84 -5.97
C THR A 100 -27.15 33.44 -5.08
N GLU A 101 -27.45 32.82 -3.93
CA GLU A 101 -28.40 33.34 -2.94
C GLU A 101 -27.96 34.71 -2.40
N ALA A 102 -26.66 34.89 -2.10
CA ALA A 102 -26.11 36.17 -1.67
C ALA A 102 -26.34 37.29 -2.72
N LYS A 103 -26.07 37.00 -4.00
CA LYS A 103 -26.32 37.94 -5.11
C LYS A 103 -27.80 38.29 -5.26
N ILE A 104 -28.70 37.32 -5.05
CA ILE A 104 -30.16 37.55 -5.10
C ILE A 104 -30.60 38.47 -3.96
N ILE A 105 -30.08 38.29 -2.75
CA ILE A 105 -30.40 39.14 -1.59
C ILE A 105 -29.94 40.57 -1.85
N GLU A 106 -28.69 40.77 -2.27
CA GLU A 106 -28.13 42.09 -2.60
C GLU A 106 -28.94 42.80 -3.70
N SER A 107 -29.37 42.06 -4.72
CA SER A 107 -30.23 42.58 -5.79
C SER A 107 -31.61 43.01 -5.26
N LYS A 108 -32.23 42.22 -4.37
CA LYS A 108 -33.53 42.56 -3.75
C LYS A 108 -33.44 43.80 -2.87
N GLU A 109 -32.36 43.95 -2.11
CA GLU A 109 -32.14 45.13 -1.27
C GLU A 109 -31.96 46.39 -2.13
N SER A 110 -31.22 46.30 -3.23
CA SER A 110 -31.02 47.39 -4.19
C SER A 110 -32.34 47.85 -4.82
N ILE A 111 -33.18 46.92 -5.28
CA ILE A 111 -34.50 47.20 -5.85
C ILE A 111 -35.41 47.90 -4.83
N ASN A 112 -35.40 47.44 -3.58
CA ASN A 112 -36.21 48.05 -2.52
C ASN A 112 -35.77 49.48 -2.18
N GLN A 113 -34.47 49.76 -2.23
CA GLN A 113 -33.95 51.12 -2.04
C GLN A 113 -34.34 52.06 -3.19
N GLU A 114 -34.22 51.59 -4.44
CA GLU A 114 -34.60 52.33 -5.64
C GLU A 114 -36.09 52.69 -5.60
N ASN A 115 -36.97 51.71 -5.37
CA ASN A 115 -38.41 51.93 -5.24
C ASN A 115 -38.74 52.95 -4.15
N ASN A 116 -38.15 52.81 -2.95
CA ASN A 116 -38.38 53.74 -1.85
C ASN A 116 -37.88 55.17 -2.13
N SER A 117 -36.85 55.33 -2.95
CA SER A 117 -36.37 56.64 -3.38
C SER A 117 -37.31 57.29 -4.38
N GLU A 118 -37.84 56.51 -5.34
CA GLU A 118 -38.79 56.97 -6.35
C GLU A 118 -40.14 57.40 -5.73
N TYR A 119 -40.63 56.64 -4.74
CA TYR A 119 -41.81 57.03 -3.96
C TYR A 119 -41.61 58.35 -3.20
N LYS A 120 -40.41 58.59 -2.65
CA LYS A 120 -40.11 59.86 -1.97
C LYS A 120 -40.07 61.02 -2.96
N GLU A 121 -39.39 60.87 -4.11
CA GLU A 121 -39.36 61.91 -5.14
C GLU A 121 -40.77 62.24 -5.67
N GLY A 122 -41.60 61.23 -5.97
CA GLY A 122 -42.98 61.45 -6.43
C GLY A 122 -43.86 62.22 -5.41
N MET A 123 -43.65 62.00 -4.11
CA MET A 123 -44.32 62.74 -3.05
C MET A 123 -43.85 64.19 -2.95
N PHE A 124 -42.56 64.48 -3.18
CA PHE A 124 -42.02 65.85 -3.21
C PHE A 124 -42.55 66.66 -4.41
N PHE A 125 -42.72 66.05 -5.58
CA PHE A 125 -43.23 66.75 -6.77
C PHE A 125 -44.73 67.05 -6.69
N THR A 126 -45.52 66.19 -6.05
CA THR A 126 -46.98 66.35 -5.93
C THR A 126 -47.37 67.34 -4.83
N SER A 127 -46.67 67.33 -3.70
CA SER A 127 -46.93 68.27 -2.60
C SER A 127 -46.53 69.72 -2.90
N ASN A 128 -45.50 69.95 -3.73
CA ASN A 128 -45.15 71.29 -4.21
C ASN A 128 -46.12 71.88 -5.26
N ARG A 129 -47.03 71.07 -5.83
CA ARG A 129 -48.01 71.54 -6.84
C ARG A 129 -49.35 71.96 -6.25
N LEU A 130 -49.65 71.55 -5.02
CA LEU A 130 -50.92 71.83 -4.31
C LEU A 130 -50.83 73.02 -3.34
N GLY A 131 -49.66 73.65 -3.21
CA GLY A 131 -49.39 74.75 -2.28
C GLY A 131 -49.30 76.15 -2.90
N ARG A 132 -49.96 76.40 -4.04
CA ARG A 132 -50.09 77.76 -4.62
C ARG A 132 -51.53 78.07 -4.99
#